data_AF-A0A1C6KE23-F1
#
_entry.id   AF-A0A1C6KE23-F1
#
_cell.length_a   1.000
_cell.length_b   1.000
_cell.length_c   1.000
_cell.angle_alpha   90.00
_cell.angle_beta   90.00
_cell.angle_gamma   90.00
#
_symmetry.space_group_name_H-M   'P 1'
#
loop_
_entity.id
_entity.type
_entity.pdbx_description
1 polymer ?
#
loop_
_entity_poly.entity_id
_entity_poly.type
_entity_poly.pdbx_seq_one_letter_code
_entity_poly.pdbx_strand_id
1 'polypeptide(L)'
;MSDKTKEKVKCTIPIKVNSYEELFNPLDYRNLAERDINGEVHSWIEEYISRVPQKLSSIDVELLINMPEDAMDKDKEEKSKLGIINYYNSFFILQKKFRLMGIKRICYYIFSALILLTCWFYIKTYYGESLLTSLLDSGGTVLLWEVMSLIFIESKNFKIKVNINKKLSKMNIVFKYI
;
A
#
# COMPACT_ATOMS: atom_id res chain seq x y z
N MET A 1 -0.90 31.19 -21.43
CA MET A 1 -0.34 30.21 -20.46
C MET A 1 -0.49 28.83 -21.08
N SER A 2 0.57 28.34 -21.72
CA SER A 2 0.60 27.02 -22.37
C SER A 2 0.79 25.96 -21.28
N ASP A 3 -0.31 25.32 -20.88
CA ASP A 3 -0.27 24.16 -20.01
C ASP A 3 0.26 23.00 -20.85
N LYS A 4 1.58 22.81 -20.81
CA LYS A 4 2.26 21.70 -21.49
C LYS A 4 1.73 20.42 -20.87
N THR A 5 0.85 19.74 -21.59
CA THR A 5 0.56 18.32 -21.46
C THR A 5 1.91 17.59 -21.56
N LYS A 6 2.56 17.37 -20.42
CA LYS A 6 3.73 16.49 -20.36
C LYS A 6 3.24 15.14 -20.82
N GLU A 7 3.68 14.74 -22.00
CA GLU A 7 3.40 13.44 -22.60
C GLU A 7 3.79 12.37 -21.58
N LYS A 8 2.79 11.71 -21.00
CA LYS A 8 3.01 10.72 -19.97
C LYS A 8 3.50 9.45 -20.64
N VAL A 9 4.53 8.85 -20.07
CA VAL A 9 5.10 7.61 -20.59
C VAL A 9 4.10 6.48 -20.35
N LYS A 10 3.67 5.80 -21.42
CA LYS A 10 2.77 4.66 -21.31
C LYS A 10 3.54 3.46 -20.76
N CYS A 11 3.05 2.88 -19.67
CA CYS A 11 3.56 1.66 -19.07
C CYS A 11 2.49 0.58 -19.20
N THR A 12 2.72 -0.37 -20.11
CA THR A 12 1.82 -1.51 -20.30
C THR A 12 2.36 -2.71 -19.51
N ILE A 13 1.49 -3.29 -18.70
CA ILE A 13 1.75 -4.47 -17.86
C ILE A 13 1.04 -5.65 -18.52
N PRO A 14 1.77 -6.56 -19.19
CA PRO A 14 1.17 -7.73 -19.81
C PRO A 14 0.94 -8.84 -18.78
N ILE A 15 -0.25 -9.43 -18.80
CA ILE A 15 -0.58 -10.68 -18.12
C ILE A 15 -1.28 -11.63 -19.08
N LYS A 16 -1.19 -12.94 -18.82
CA LYS A 16 -1.91 -13.97 -19.56
C LYS A 16 -2.69 -14.81 -18.56
N VAL A 17 -3.98 -15.00 -18.82
CA VAL A 17 -4.89 -15.84 -18.03
C VAL A 17 -5.78 -16.63 -18.97
N ASN A 18 -6.21 -17.82 -18.56
CA ASN A 18 -7.10 -18.65 -19.39
C ASN A 18 -8.58 -18.31 -19.18
N SER A 19 -8.92 -17.70 -18.03
CA SER A 19 -10.28 -17.29 -17.72
C SER A 19 -10.31 -16.03 -16.84
N TYR A 20 -11.47 -15.37 -16.77
CA TYR A 20 -11.64 -14.20 -15.92
C TYR A 20 -11.46 -14.53 -14.44
N GLU A 21 -11.82 -15.74 -14.03
CA GLU A 21 -11.77 -16.21 -12.65
C GLU A 21 -10.34 -16.30 -12.12
N GLU A 22 -9.34 -16.59 -12.97
CA GLU A 22 -7.92 -16.63 -12.59
C GLU A 22 -7.36 -15.26 -12.15
N LEU A 23 -7.98 -14.15 -12.61
CA LEU A 23 -7.63 -12.79 -12.18
C LEU A 23 -7.96 -12.54 -10.72
N PHE A 24 -8.87 -13.33 -10.15
CA PHE A 24 -9.43 -13.12 -8.82
C PHE A 24 -9.02 -14.23 -7.86
N ASN A 25 -9.18 -13.96 -6.56
CA ASN A 25 -8.89 -14.92 -5.52
C ASN A 25 -9.83 -16.13 -5.66
N PRO A 26 -9.30 -17.37 -5.76
CA PRO A 26 -10.12 -18.57 -5.91
C PRO A 26 -11.01 -18.86 -4.70
N LEU A 27 -10.67 -18.34 -3.52
CA LEU A 27 -11.48 -18.48 -2.30
C LEU A 27 -12.62 -17.45 -2.23
N ASP A 28 -12.66 -16.48 -3.15
CA ASP A 28 -13.64 -15.40 -3.14
C ASP A 28 -14.83 -15.72 -4.05
N TYR A 29 -15.96 -16.05 -3.43
CA TYR A 29 -17.19 -16.41 -4.13
C TYR A 29 -18.14 -15.23 -4.40
N ARG A 30 -17.72 -13.99 -4.16
CA ARG A 30 -18.54 -12.80 -4.45
C ARG A 30 -18.77 -12.62 -5.95
N ASN A 31 -19.56 -11.61 -6.33
CA ASN A 31 -19.69 -11.20 -7.74
C ASN A 31 -18.34 -10.69 -8.28
N LEU A 32 -18.03 -10.95 -9.55
CA LEU A 32 -16.77 -10.52 -10.21
C LEU A 32 -16.40 -9.05 -9.96
N ALA A 33 -17.40 -8.15 -9.95
CA ALA A 33 -17.21 -6.72 -9.70
C ALA A 33 -16.78 -6.35 -8.27
N GLU A 34 -16.83 -7.30 -7.33
CA GLU A 34 -16.52 -7.11 -5.90
C GLU A 34 -15.39 -8.03 -5.42
N ARG A 35 -14.89 -8.91 -6.28
CA ARG A 35 -13.87 -9.89 -5.91
C ARG A 35 -12.52 -9.24 -5.68
N ASP A 36 -11.77 -9.86 -4.78
CA ASP A 36 -10.37 -9.52 -4.58
C ASP A 36 -9.52 -10.11 -5.69
N ILE A 37 -8.51 -9.35 -6.14
CA ILE A 37 -7.54 -9.83 -7.14
C ILE A 37 -6.73 -10.98 -6.55
N ASN A 38 -6.39 -11.96 -7.40
CA ASN A 38 -5.48 -13.05 -7.03
C ASN A 38 -4.14 -12.50 -6.51
N GLY A 39 -3.65 -13.02 -5.40
CA GLY A 39 -2.40 -12.58 -4.77
C GLY A 39 -1.19 -12.66 -5.72
N GLU A 40 -1.15 -13.65 -6.59
CA GLU A 40 -0.08 -13.80 -7.60
C GLU A 40 -0.14 -12.69 -8.66
N VAL A 41 -1.34 -12.42 -9.19
CA VAL A 41 -1.58 -11.35 -10.17
C VAL A 41 -1.26 -10.00 -9.58
N HIS A 42 -1.69 -9.75 -8.33
CA HIS A 42 -1.36 -8.51 -7.62
C HIS A 42 0.15 -8.35 -7.42
N SER A 43 0.84 -9.40 -6.97
CA SER A 43 2.29 -9.38 -6.75
C SER A 43 3.06 -9.08 -8.03
N TRP A 44 2.65 -9.71 -9.14
CA TRP A 44 3.23 -9.45 -10.46
C TRP A 44 3.07 -7.98 -10.88
N ILE A 45 1.88 -7.41 -10.71
CA ILE A 45 1.61 -6.00 -11.04
C ILE A 45 2.44 -5.05 -10.18
N GLU A 46 2.51 -5.28 -8.86
CA GLU A 46 3.32 -4.45 -7.95
C GLU A 46 4.81 -4.52 -8.31
N GLU A 47 5.33 -5.73 -8.58
CA GLU A 47 6.71 -5.94 -8.97
C GLU A 47 7.03 -5.24 -10.30
N TYR A 48 6.19 -5.41 -11.30
CA TYR A 48 6.38 -4.79 -12.61
C TYR A 48 6.45 -3.26 -12.51
N ILE A 49 5.51 -2.65 -11.76
CA ILE A 49 5.49 -1.20 -11.54
C ILE A 49 6.73 -0.73 -10.78
N SER A 50 7.19 -1.49 -9.80
CA SER A 50 8.35 -1.11 -8.98
C SER A 50 9.65 -1.02 -9.78
N ARG A 51 9.75 -1.75 -10.90
CA ARG A 51 10.90 -1.75 -11.81
C ARG A 51 10.91 -0.56 -12.78
N VAL A 52 9.81 0.18 -12.89
CA VAL A 52 9.69 1.30 -13.82
C VAL A 52 10.57 2.47 -13.34
N PRO A 53 11.53 2.94 -14.15
CA PRO A 53 12.48 3.97 -13.71
C PRO A 53 11.86 5.36 -13.62
N GLN A 54 10.77 5.63 -14.33
CA GLN A 54 10.09 6.91 -14.28
C GLN A 54 9.31 7.10 -12.98
N LYS A 55 9.14 8.35 -12.57
CA LYS A 55 8.28 8.67 -11.42
C LYS A 55 6.86 8.20 -11.70
N LEU A 56 6.23 7.61 -10.69
CA LEU A 56 4.86 7.10 -10.76
C LEU A 56 3.81 8.12 -11.22
N SER A 57 4.05 9.40 -10.96
CA SER A 57 3.18 10.51 -11.38
C SER A 57 3.25 10.82 -12.89
N SER A 58 4.33 10.44 -13.56
CA SER A 58 4.59 10.74 -14.99
C SER A 58 4.30 9.57 -15.93
N ILE A 59 3.92 8.42 -15.40
CA ILE A 59 3.52 7.25 -16.20
C ILE A 59 2.01 7.19 -16.31
N ASP A 60 1.47 6.61 -17.37
CA ASP A 60 0.09 6.10 -17.40
C ASP A 60 0.13 4.58 -17.51
N VAL A 61 -0.59 3.92 -16.59
CA VAL A 61 -0.53 2.47 -16.44
C VAL A 61 -1.68 1.86 -17.22
N GLU A 62 -1.35 0.86 -18.03
CA GLU A 62 -2.30 0.02 -18.74
C GLU A 62 -2.05 -1.44 -18.36
N LEU A 63 -3.07 -2.13 -17.87
CA LEU A 63 -3.05 -3.57 -17.68
C LEU A 63 -3.56 -4.23 -18.95
N LEU A 64 -2.68 -4.97 -19.64
CA LEU A 64 -3.01 -5.73 -20.83
C LEU A 64 -3.23 -7.19 -20.46
N ILE A 65 -4.47 -7.65 -20.55
CA ILE A 65 -4.89 -8.99 -20.18
C ILE A 65 -5.07 -9.81 -21.46
N ASN A 66 -4.18 -10.78 -21.67
CA ASN A 66 -4.24 -11.68 -22.81
C ASN A 66 -5.02 -12.94 -22.45
N MET A 67 -6.06 -13.25 -23.22
CA MET A 67 -6.96 -14.39 -22.99
C MET A 67 -7.25 -15.15 -24.28
N PRO A 68 -7.67 -16.42 -24.20
CA PRO A 68 -8.13 -17.19 -25.35
C PRO A 68 -9.38 -16.57 -26.00
N GLU A 69 -9.54 -16.68 -27.32
CA GLU A 69 -10.75 -16.22 -28.03
C GLU A 69 -12.05 -16.91 -27.55
N ASP A 70 -11.97 -18.18 -27.17
CA ASP A 70 -13.11 -18.96 -26.66
C ASP A 70 -13.60 -18.48 -25.28
N ALA A 71 -12.77 -17.76 -24.55
CA ALA A 71 -13.13 -17.17 -23.26
C ALA A 71 -13.81 -15.79 -23.38
N MET A 72 -14.00 -15.25 -24.60
CA MET A 72 -14.52 -13.90 -24.79
C MET A 72 -15.96 -13.74 -24.29
N ASP A 73 -16.14 -12.94 -23.25
CA ASP A 73 -17.45 -12.58 -22.70
C ASP A 73 -17.45 -11.11 -22.26
N LYS A 74 -18.22 -10.27 -22.96
CA LYS A 74 -18.25 -8.82 -22.71
C LYS A 74 -18.79 -8.46 -21.33
N ASP A 75 -19.76 -9.20 -20.81
CA ASP A 75 -20.33 -8.93 -19.48
C ASP A 75 -19.31 -9.28 -18.39
N LYS A 76 -18.64 -10.43 -18.52
CA LYS A 76 -17.53 -10.78 -17.61
C LYS A 76 -16.36 -9.81 -17.74
N GLU A 77 -16.06 -9.32 -18.95
CA GLU A 77 -15.02 -8.33 -19.18
C GLU A 77 -15.28 -7.04 -18.40
N GLU A 78 -16.47 -6.46 -18.55
CA GLU A 78 -16.85 -5.22 -17.85
C GLU A 78 -16.87 -5.42 -16.33
N LYS A 79 -17.43 -6.52 -15.85
CA LYS A 79 -17.44 -6.87 -14.41
C LYS A 79 -16.02 -7.05 -13.88
N SER A 80 -15.13 -7.66 -14.67
CA SER A 80 -13.74 -7.87 -14.26
C SER A 80 -12.96 -6.57 -14.19
N LYS A 81 -13.15 -5.66 -15.17
CA LYS A 81 -12.58 -4.30 -15.11
C LYS A 81 -13.02 -3.58 -13.84
N LEU A 82 -14.32 -3.63 -13.55
CA LEU A 82 -14.88 -3.00 -12.36
C LEU A 82 -14.32 -3.62 -11.07
N GLY A 83 -14.23 -4.95 -10.99
CA GLY A 83 -13.67 -5.68 -9.85
C GLY A 83 -12.23 -5.28 -9.55
N ILE A 84 -11.39 -5.24 -10.58
CA ILE A 84 -9.98 -4.84 -10.45
C ILE A 84 -9.87 -3.40 -9.93
N ILE A 85 -10.64 -2.46 -10.48
CA ILE A 85 -10.63 -1.06 -10.03
C ILE A 85 -11.16 -0.92 -8.60
N ASN A 86 -12.21 -1.66 -8.26
CA ASN A 86 -12.80 -1.69 -6.92
C ASN A 86 -11.85 -2.25 -5.87
N TYR A 87 -11.09 -3.30 -6.21
CA TYR A 87 -10.06 -3.85 -5.34
C TYR A 87 -9.01 -2.78 -5.00
N TYR A 88 -8.42 -2.12 -6.00
CA TYR A 88 -7.38 -1.11 -5.76
C TYR A 88 -7.92 0.14 -5.05
N ASN A 89 -9.16 0.54 -5.32
CA ASN A 89 -9.82 1.63 -4.60
C ASN A 89 -10.06 1.27 -3.13
N SER A 90 -10.59 0.07 -2.86
CA SER A 90 -10.83 -0.43 -1.51
C SER A 90 -9.52 -0.50 -0.71
N PHE A 91 -8.47 -1.02 -1.33
CA PHE A 91 -7.15 -1.11 -0.72
C PHE A 91 -6.53 0.26 -0.44
N PHE A 92 -6.71 1.23 -1.35
CA PHE A 92 -6.30 2.63 -1.12
C PHE A 92 -7.04 3.29 0.06
N ILE A 93 -8.35 3.06 0.19
CA ILE A 93 -9.15 3.55 1.31
C ILE A 93 -8.70 2.90 2.62
N LEU A 94 -8.49 1.60 2.62
CA LEU A 94 -8.04 0.83 3.78
C LEU A 94 -6.66 1.30 4.26
N GLN A 95 -5.72 1.55 3.34
CA GLN A 95 -4.42 2.13 3.69
C GLN A 95 -4.58 3.49 4.34
N LYS A 96 -5.42 4.39 3.83
CA LYS A 96 -5.66 5.69 4.50
C LYS A 96 -6.12 5.52 5.96
N LYS A 97 -6.95 4.52 6.26
CA LYS A 97 -7.35 4.20 7.64
C LYS A 97 -6.15 3.73 8.46
N PHE A 98 -5.30 2.85 7.91
CA PHE A 98 -4.08 2.43 8.59
C PHE A 98 -3.09 3.57 8.85
N ARG A 99 -3.02 4.59 7.98
CA ARG A 99 -2.22 5.80 8.26
C ARG A 99 -2.65 6.48 9.56
N LEU A 100 -3.96 6.60 9.79
CA LEU A 100 -4.49 7.21 11.01
C LEU A 100 -4.16 6.34 12.24
N MET A 101 -4.27 5.01 12.12
CA MET A 101 -3.87 4.09 13.18
C MET A 101 -2.36 4.18 13.48
N GLY A 102 -1.53 4.29 12.45
CA GLY A 102 -0.08 4.48 12.59
C GLY A 102 0.28 5.77 13.32
N ILE A 103 -0.39 6.88 13.01
CA ILE A 103 -0.21 8.15 13.73
C ILE A 103 -0.59 8.00 15.21
N LYS A 104 -1.71 7.33 15.51
CA LYS A 104 -2.12 7.05 16.90
C LYS A 104 -1.07 6.22 17.64
N ARG A 105 -0.49 5.21 16.99
CA ARG A 105 0.60 4.39 17.56
C ARG A 105 1.84 5.23 17.87
N ILE A 106 2.26 6.10 16.95
CA ILE A 106 3.38 7.03 17.17
C ILE A 106 3.10 7.94 18.38
N CYS A 107 1.91 8.55 18.46
CA CYS A 107 1.54 9.36 19.61
C CYS A 107 1.60 8.57 20.92
N TYR A 108 1.08 7.34 20.93
CA TYR A 108 1.11 6.47 22.11
C TYR A 108 2.55 6.21 22.60
N TYR A 109 3.48 5.91 21.70
CA TYR A 109 4.88 5.70 22.08
C TYR A 109 5.58 6.98 22.54
N ILE A 110 5.29 8.13 21.92
CA ILE A 110 5.83 9.42 22.38
C ILE A 110 5.33 9.74 23.80
N PHE A 111 4.03 9.61 24.07
CA PHE A 111 3.49 9.87 25.41
C PHE A 111 4.04 8.89 26.44
N SER A 112 4.15 7.61 26.09
CA SER A 112 4.72 6.59 26.99
C SER A 112 6.19 6.89 27.30
N ALA A 113 6.99 7.24 26.28
CA ALA A 113 8.39 7.63 26.49
C ALA A 113 8.51 8.89 27.36
N LEU A 114 7.65 9.90 27.13
CA LEU A 114 7.65 11.13 27.90
C LEU A 114 7.31 10.87 29.38
N ILE A 115 6.33 10.00 29.66
CA ILE A 115 6.01 9.57 31.03
C ILE A 115 7.21 8.88 31.67
N LEU A 116 7.82 7.89 31.00
CA LEU A 116 8.96 7.16 31.54
C LEU A 116 10.16 8.07 31.83
N LEU A 117 10.51 8.96 30.90
CA LEU A 117 11.63 9.89 31.06
C LEU A 117 11.35 10.97 32.11
N THR A 118 10.10 11.40 32.24
CA THR A 118 9.69 12.30 33.32
C THR A 118 9.83 11.61 34.67
N CYS A 119 9.32 10.37 34.82
CA CYS A 119 9.49 9.58 36.03
C CYS A 119 10.96 9.33 36.35
N TRP A 120 11.77 9.01 35.34
CA TRP A 120 13.21 8.86 35.49
C TRP A 120 13.86 10.13 36.04
N PHE A 121 13.58 11.30 35.46
CA PHE A 121 14.15 12.58 35.87
C PHE A 121 13.82 12.89 37.34
N TYR A 122 12.55 12.73 37.73
CA TYR A 122 12.13 12.97 39.11
C TYR A 122 12.80 11.98 40.08
N ILE A 123 12.73 10.68 39.82
CA ILE A 123 13.27 9.67 40.73
C ILE A 123 14.78 9.80 40.87
N LYS A 124 15.49 10.00 39.75
CA LYS A 124 16.95 10.23 39.75
C LYS A 124 17.34 11.47 40.56
N THR A 125 16.56 12.54 40.48
CA THR A 125 16.86 13.80 41.20
C THR A 125 16.66 13.67 42.70
N TYR A 126 15.64 12.96 43.17
CA TYR A 126 15.31 12.85 44.60
C TYR A 126 15.92 11.63 45.31
N TYR A 127 16.08 10.51 44.60
CA TYR A 127 16.49 9.22 45.19
C TYR A 127 17.82 8.69 44.64
N GLY A 128 18.43 9.36 43.65
CA GLY A 128 19.69 8.96 43.05
C GLY A 128 19.58 7.81 42.04
N GLU A 129 20.73 7.22 41.70
CA GLU A 129 20.83 6.11 40.75
C GLU A 129 20.37 4.79 41.38
N SER A 130 19.52 4.05 40.68
CA SER A 130 19.01 2.73 41.06
C SER A 130 18.70 1.89 39.83
N LEU A 131 18.47 0.58 40.01
CA LEU A 131 18.04 -0.29 38.92
C LEU A 131 16.74 0.22 38.25
N LEU A 132 15.82 0.78 39.05
CA LEU A 132 14.57 1.34 38.55
C LEU A 132 14.81 2.57 37.66
N THR A 133 15.72 3.48 38.04
CA THR A 133 16.07 4.62 37.18
C THR A 133 16.73 4.16 35.89
N SER A 134 17.62 3.16 35.93
CA SER A 134 18.23 2.62 34.71
C SER A 134 17.20 1.97 33.77
N LEU A 135 16.19 1.28 34.31
CA LEU A 135 15.11 0.69 33.52
C LEU A 135 14.21 1.76 32.88
N LEU A 136 13.85 2.81 33.62
CA LEU A 136 13.03 3.90 33.09
C LEU A 136 13.74 4.65 31.96
N ASP A 137 15.04 4.92 32.12
CA ASP A 137 15.88 5.57 31.10
C ASP A 137 15.98 4.71 29.84
N SER A 138 16.33 3.43 30.03
CA SER A 138 16.45 2.46 28.92
C SER A 138 15.12 2.27 28.20
N GLY A 139 14.02 2.12 28.94
CA GLY A 139 12.68 1.94 28.38
C GLY A 139 12.21 3.18 27.61
N GLY A 140 12.40 4.38 28.16
CA GLY A 140 12.07 5.63 27.49
C GLY A 140 12.86 5.81 26.20
N THR A 141 14.17 5.52 26.24
CA THR A 141 15.06 5.62 25.08
C THR A 141 14.71 4.61 23.99
N VAL A 142 14.40 3.35 24.35
CA VAL A 142 13.97 2.32 23.38
C VAL A 142 12.66 2.72 22.70
N LEU A 143 11.69 3.27 23.44
CA LEU A 143 10.44 3.76 22.85
C LEU A 143 10.68 4.93 21.90
N LEU A 144 11.59 5.85 22.23
CA LEU A 144 11.97 6.92 21.30
C LEU A 144 12.62 6.37 20.03
N TRP A 145 13.45 5.34 20.15
CA TRP A 145 14.05 4.68 18.99
C TRP A 145 13.02 4.01 18.09
N GLU A 146 11.99 3.40 18.68
CA GLU A 146 10.86 2.86 17.93
C GLU A 146 10.11 3.98 17.19
N VAL A 147 9.85 5.11 17.85
CA VAL A 147 9.23 6.29 17.21
C VAL A 147 10.02 6.75 15.98
N MET A 148 11.36 6.81 16.09
CA MET A 148 12.23 7.15 14.96
C MET A 148 12.07 6.15 13.82
N SER A 149 12.06 4.85 14.12
CA SER A 149 11.89 3.79 13.12
C SER A 149 10.55 3.92 12.39
N LEU A 150 9.46 4.16 13.11
CA LEU A 150 8.12 4.35 12.54
C LEU A 150 8.05 5.61 11.64
N ILE A 151 8.63 6.72 12.09
CA ILE A 151 8.60 8.00 11.35
C ILE A 151 9.44 7.91 10.08
N PHE A 152 10.63 7.33 10.11
CA PHE A 152 11.54 7.35 8.97
C PHE A 152 11.36 6.17 8.01
N ILE A 153 11.16 4.96 8.53
CA ILE A 153 11.12 3.74 7.72
C ILE A 153 9.67 3.47 7.27
N GLU A 154 8.76 3.34 8.22
CA GLU A 154 7.39 2.91 7.92
C GLU A 154 6.62 3.96 7.12
N SER A 155 6.81 5.26 7.42
CA SER A 155 6.15 6.33 6.69
C SER A 155 6.52 6.35 5.20
N LYS A 156 7.79 6.05 4.86
CA LYS A 156 8.27 6.00 3.48
C LYS A 156 7.65 4.82 2.75
N ASN A 157 7.69 3.63 3.33
CA ASN A 157 7.12 2.41 2.74
C ASN A 157 5.61 2.55 2.54
N PHE A 158 4.92 3.10 3.54
CA PHE A 158 3.49 3.36 3.46
C PHE A 158 3.15 4.36 2.34
N LYS A 159 3.91 5.45 2.21
CA LYS A 159 3.69 6.45 1.14
C LYS A 159 3.87 5.86 -0.26
N ILE A 160 4.86 5.00 -0.44
CA ILE A 160 5.10 4.29 -1.71
C ILE A 160 3.89 3.42 -2.04
N LYS A 161 3.45 2.58 -1.08
CA LYS A 161 2.34 1.65 -1.29
C LYS A 161 1.02 2.38 -1.58
N VAL A 162 0.73 3.49 -0.88
CA VAL A 162 -0.44 4.33 -1.15
C VAL A 162 -0.41 4.92 -2.57
N ASN A 163 0.76 5.37 -3.02
CA ASN A 163 0.90 5.97 -4.34
C ASN A 163 0.73 4.94 -5.46
N ILE A 164 1.28 3.73 -5.29
CA ILE A 164 1.10 2.60 -6.22
C ILE A 164 -0.38 2.26 -6.35
N ASN A 165 -1.07 2.04 -5.24
CA ASN A 165 -2.48 1.66 -5.28
C ASN A 165 -3.37 2.78 -5.81
N LYS A 166 -3.08 4.04 -5.48
CA LYS A 166 -3.75 5.21 -6.08
C LYS A 166 -3.56 5.28 -7.59
N LYS A 167 -2.41 4.85 -8.10
CA LYS A 167 -2.11 4.84 -9.53
C LYS A 167 -2.82 3.69 -10.23
N LEU A 168 -2.77 2.49 -9.65
CA LEU A 168 -3.45 1.29 -10.12
C LEU A 168 -4.97 1.42 -10.12
N SER A 169 -5.55 2.13 -9.15
CA SER A 169 -7.00 2.37 -9.14
C SER A 169 -7.50 3.30 -10.25
N LYS A 170 -6.60 3.89 -11.02
CA LYS A 170 -6.88 4.74 -12.19
C LYS A 170 -6.26 4.20 -13.47
N MET A 171 -5.80 2.95 -13.48
CA MET A 171 -5.18 2.35 -14.65
C MET A 171 -6.22 2.06 -15.72
N ASN A 172 -5.76 2.04 -16.97
CA ASN A 172 -6.56 1.51 -18.07
C ASN A 172 -6.47 -0.02 -18.06
N ILE A 173 -7.55 -0.72 -18.38
CA ILE A 173 -7.58 -2.19 -18.44
C ILE A 173 -8.05 -2.59 -19.83
N VAL A 174 -7.21 -3.32 -20.56
CA VAL A 174 -7.46 -3.72 -21.95
C VAL A 174 -7.37 -5.23 -22.03
N PHE A 175 -8.41 -5.85 -22.56
CA PHE A 175 -8.41 -7.27 -22.87
C PHE A 175 -8.03 -7.46 -24.33
N LYS A 176 -7.13 -8.41 -24.58
CA LYS A 176 -6.72 -8.84 -25.91
C LYS A 176 -6.95 -10.34 -26.02
N TYR A 177 -7.75 -10.72 -27.00
CA TYR A 177 -8.04 -12.11 -27.31
C TYR A 177 -7.02 -12.62 -28.33
N ILE A 178 -6.37 -13.76 -28.06
CA ILE A 178 -5.27 -14.36 -28.85
C ILE A 178 -5.53 -15.85 -29.03
#